data_AF-A0A923CNC7-F1
#
_entry.id   AF-A0A923CNC7-F1
#
_cell.length_a   1.000
_cell.length_b   1.000
_cell.length_c   1.000
_cell.angle_alpha   90.00
_cell.angle_beta   90.00
_cell.angle_gamma   90.00
#
_symmetry.space_group_name_H-M   'P 1'
#
loop_
_entity.id
_entity.type
_entity.pdbx_description
1 polymer ?
#
loop_
_entity_poly.entity_id
_entity_poly.type
_entity_poly.pdbx_seq_one_letter_code
_entity_poly.pdbx_strand_id
1 'polypeptide(L)'
;MEHPVIVYTLAASLHSMGIGPNPVEPTTPPGFDPNTVTPGVAGFVAIALVAIATIFLLVDMTRRIRRVRYRGEVRERLEAEQAMIAEGGPAEPEPEQPTER
;
A
#
# COMPACT_ATOMS: atom_id res chain seq x y z
N MET A 1 51.61 49.27 45.25
CA MET A 1 50.34 49.53 44.55
C MET A 1 50.27 48.56 43.38
N GLU A 2 50.02 47.30 43.69
CA GLU A 2 49.94 46.17 42.75
C GLU A 2 48.89 45.23 43.36
N HIS A 3 47.86 44.74 42.68
CA HIS A 3 47.89 43.73 41.63
C HIS A 3 46.45 43.49 41.08
N PRO A 4 46.28 42.69 40.00
CA PRO A 4 45.40 43.03 38.89
C PRO A 4 44.43 41.87 38.52
N VAL A 5 43.82 41.96 37.33
CA VAL A 5 43.38 40.85 36.44
C VAL A 5 42.24 39.91 36.90
N ILE A 6 41.12 40.02 36.18
CA ILE A 6 40.31 38.93 35.58
C ILE A 6 40.30 37.59 36.33
N VAL A 7 39.18 37.28 36.98
CA VAL A 7 38.76 35.89 37.20
C VAL A 7 37.30 35.75 36.80
N TYR A 8 37.11 35.24 35.58
CA TYR A 8 35.85 34.73 35.05
C TYR A 8 35.29 33.64 35.97
N THR A 9 34.06 33.79 36.48
CA THR A 9 33.15 32.66 36.64
C THR A 9 31.73 33.11 36.34
N LEU A 10 31.25 32.68 35.18
CA LEU A 10 29.86 32.78 34.74
C LEU A 10 28.99 31.92 35.68
N ALA A 11 28.41 32.52 36.71
CA ALA A 11 27.28 31.91 37.41
C ALA A 11 26.02 32.22 36.61
N ALA A 12 25.72 31.34 35.64
CA ALA A 12 24.46 31.34 34.91
C ALA A 12 23.30 31.28 35.91
N SER A 13 22.59 32.39 36.08
CA SER A 13 21.34 32.44 36.83
C SER A 13 20.26 31.74 36.00
N LEU A 14 20.14 30.41 36.15
CA LEU A 14 19.01 29.67 35.64
C LEU A 14 17.76 30.12 36.42
N HIS A 15 17.00 31.03 35.84
CA HIS A 15 15.57 31.09 36.15
C HIS A 15 14.97 29.78 35.63
N SER A 16 14.54 28.93 36.57
CA SER A 16 13.68 27.78 36.29
C SER A 16 12.37 28.30 35.69
N MET A 17 12.35 28.46 34.37
CA MET A 17 11.12 28.66 33.63
C MET A 17 10.46 27.28 33.59
N GLY A 18 9.39 27.12 34.36
CA GLY A 18 8.75 25.84 34.63
C GLY A 18 8.41 25.06 33.36
N ILE A 19 9.26 24.10 33.01
CA ILE A 19 8.98 23.00 32.09
C ILE A 19 8.65 21.80 33.00
N GLY A 20 7.46 21.86 33.57
CA GLY A 20 6.80 20.70 34.17
C GLY A 20 5.56 20.38 33.35
N PRO A 21 5.13 19.11 33.27
CA PRO A 21 3.84 18.79 32.67
C PRO A 21 2.75 19.51 33.49
N ASN A 22 2.16 20.57 32.93
CA ASN A 22 0.98 21.19 33.51
C ASN A 22 -0.16 20.15 33.39
N PRO A 23 -0.77 19.72 34.52
CA PRO A 23 -1.97 18.89 34.45
C PRO A 23 -3.07 19.76 33.83
N VAL A 24 -3.32 19.60 32.53
CA VAL A 24 -4.53 20.12 31.92
C VAL A 24 -5.62 19.14 32.30
N GLU A 25 -6.40 19.47 33.34
CA GLU A 25 -7.62 18.71 33.62
C GLU A 25 -8.47 18.76 32.34
N PRO A 26 -8.85 17.62 31.76
CA PRO A 26 -9.70 17.61 30.58
C PRO A 26 -10.98 18.32 30.96
N THR A 27 -11.17 19.54 30.47
CA THR A 27 -12.37 20.35 30.68
C THR A 27 -13.49 19.70 29.87
N THR A 28 -14.00 18.62 30.42
CA THR A 28 -15.10 17.86 29.89
C THR A 28 -16.32 18.76 30.07
N PRO A 29 -16.99 19.21 29.00
CA PRO A 29 -18.20 20.00 29.15
C PRO A 29 -19.17 19.23 30.06
N PRO A 30 -19.79 19.89 31.06
CA PRO A 30 -20.71 19.20 31.95
C PRO A 30 -21.82 18.54 31.10
N GLY A 31 -21.88 17.20 31.12
CA GLY A 31 -22.80 16.41 30.30
C GLY A 31 -22.16 15.54 29.20
N PHE A 32 -20.83 15.45 29.10
CA PHE A 32 -20.18 14.53 28.17
C PHE A 32 -20.24 13.09 28.68
N ASP A 33 -20.96 12.22 27.98
CA ASP A 33 -20.95 10.78 28.25
C ASP A 33 -19.69 10.15 27.62
N PRO A 34 -18.76 9.58 28.40
CA PRO A 34 -17.54 8.95 27.89
C PRO A 34 -17.80 7.76 26.96
N ASN A 35 -19.00 7.17 26.96
CA ASN A 35 -19.39 6.13 26.01
C ASN A 35 -19.66 6.67 24.60
N THR A 36 -19.68 7.99 24.41
CA THR A 36 -19.88 8.64 23.09
C THR A 36 -18.68 8.47 22.16
N VAL A 37 -17.47 8.28 22.73
CA VAL A 37 -16.20 8.27 21.96
C VAL A 37 -15.53 6.91 21.85
N THR A 38 -16.08 5.88 22.51
CA THR A 38 -15.62 4.50 22.31
C THR A 38 -16.60 3.82 21.39
N PRO A 39 -16.25 3.59 20.11
CA PRO A 39 -17.09 2.83 19.22
C PRO A 39 -17.04 1.40 19.75
N GLY A 40 -17.99 1.03 20.60
CA GLY A 40 -17.99 -0.23 21.34
C GLY A 40 -18.09 -1.46 20.44
N VAL A 41 -18.82 -2.49 20.85
CA VAL A 41 -18.97 -3.70 20.02
C VAL A 41 -19.48 -3.36 18.61
N ALA A 42 -20.36 -2.36 18.48
CA ALA A 42 -20.85 -1.88 17.19
C ALA A 42 -19.72 -1.35 16.26
N GLY A 43 -18.74 -0.64 16.81
CA GLY A 43 -17.58 -0.14 16.06
C GLY A 43 -16.69 -1.26 15.56
N PHE A 44 -16.43 -2.24 16.42
CA PHE A 44 -15.65 -3.42 16.07
C PHE A 44 -16.31 -4.21 14.94
N VAL A 45 -17.63 -4.43 15.03
CA VAL A 45 -18.40 -5.10 13.97
C VAL A 45 -18.36 -4.30 12.67
N ALA A 46 -18.48 -2.97 12.72
CA ALA A 46 -18.41 -2.13 11.53
C ALA A 46 -17.05 -2.27 10.82
N ILE A 47 -15.93 -2.20 11.55
CA ILE A 47 -14.59 -2.37 10.96
C ILE A 47 -14.36 -3.81 10.47
N ALA A 48 -14.85 -4.82 11.20
CA ALA A 48 -14.78 -6.21 10.75
C ALA A 48 -15.50 -6.42 9.41
N LEU A 49 -16.67 -5.83 9.22
CA LEU A 49 -17.40 -5.86 7.95
C LEU A 49 -16.64 -5.16 6.82
N VAL A 50 -16.05 -3.99 7.08
CA VAL A 50 -15.21 -3.28 6.10
C VAL A 50 -14.00 -4.12 5.71
N ALA A 51 -13.34 -4.79 6.66
CA ALA A 51 -12.22 -5.66 6.40
C ALA A 51 -12.63 -6.86 5.52
N ILE A 52 -13.76 -7.51 5.83
CA ILE A 52 -14.31 -8.60 5.02
C ILE A 52 -14.62 -8.13 3.61
N ALA A 53 -15.29 -6.97 3.46
CA ALA A 53 -15.61 -6.40 2.15
C ALA A 53 -14.33 -6.11 1.35
N THR A 54 -13.30 -5.58 2.01
CA THR A 54 -12.00 -5.32 1.39
C THR A 54 -11.33 -6.62 0.92
N ILE A 55 -11.34 -7.67 1.73
CA ILE A 55 -10.81 -9.00 1.35
C ILE A 55 -11.60 -9.56 0.16
N PHE A 56 -12.93 -9.49 0.20
CA PHE A 56 -13.78 -9.92 -0.91
C PHE A 56 -13.46 -9.16 -2.20
N LEU A 57 -13.21 -7.84 -2.11
CA LEU A 57 -12.82 -7.02 -3.25
C LEU A 57 -11.47 -7.46 -3.84
N LEU A 58 -10.49 -7.76 -2.98
CA LEU A 58 -9.18 -8.25 -3.41
C LEU A 58 -9.29 -9.62 -4.10
N VAL A 59 -10.07 -10.54 -3.52
CA VAL A 59 -10.32 -11.87 -4.11
C VAL A 59 -11.09 -11.77 -5.41
N ASP A 60 -12.11 -10.90 -5.48
CA ASP A 60 -12.85 -10.64 -6.71
C ASP A 60 -11.94 -10.08 -7.79
N MET A 61 -11.15 -9.06 -7.45
CA MET A 61 -10.23 -8.41 -8.39
C MET A 61 -9.21 -9.42 -8.95
N THR A 62 -8.60 -10.25 -8.09
CA THR A 62 -7.66 -11.29 -8.54
C THR A 62 -8.33 -12.36 -9.39
N ARG A 63 -9.54 -12.81 -9.03
CA ARG A 63 -10.33 -13.78 -9.80
C ARG A 63 -10.77 -13.20 -11.14
N ARG A 64 -11.09 -11.91 -11.20
CA ARG A 64 -11.43 -11.17 -12.42
C ARG A 64 -10.23 -11.07 -13.34
N ILE A 65 -9.06 -10.64 -12.84
CA ILE A 65 -7.83 -10.53 -13.63
C ILE A 65 -7.48 -11.88 -14.26
N ARG A 66 -7.48 -12.96 -13.47
CA ARG A 66 -7.22 -14.31 -13.99
C ARG A 66 -8.20 -14.67 -15.10
N ARG A 67 -9.51 -14.50 -14.88
CA ARG A 67 -10.55 -14.81 -15.87
C ARG A 67 -10.42 -14.00 -17.17
N VAL A 68 -9.98 -12.75 -17.12
CA VAL A 68 -9.82 -11.91 -18.31
C VAL A 68 -8.57 -12.28 -19.10
N ARG A 69 -7.43 -12.52 -18.43
CA ARG A 69 -6.17 -12.85 -19.12
C ARG A 69 -6.22 -14.17 -19.90
N TYR A 70 -6.83 -15.23 -19.33
CA TYR A 70 -6.98 -16.51 -20.04
C TYR A 70 -7.71 -16.38 -21.38
N ARG A 71 -8.62 -15.41 -21.50
CA ARG A 71 -9.35 -15.19 -22.76
C ARG A 71 -8.54 -14.42 -23.79
N GLY A 72 -7.58 -13.60 -23.36
CA GLY A 72 -6.71 -12.83 -24.25
C GLY A 72 -5.67 -13.71 -24.93
N GLU A 73 -4.89 -14.45 -24.14
CA GLU A 73 -3.78 -15.27 -24.65
C GLU A 73 -4.26 -16.39 -25.60
N VAL A 74 -5.43 -16.97 -25.35
CA VAL A 74 -6.01 -17.99 -26.24
C VAL A 74 -6.47 -17.36 -27.56
N ARG A 75 -7.06 -16.17 -27.49
CA ARG A 75 -7.56 -15.46 -28.68
C ARG A 75 -6.41 -14.96 -29.54
N GLU A 76 -5.33 -14.48 -28.93
CA GLU A 76 -4.11 -14.04 -29.61
C GLU A 76 -3.41 -15.22 -30.31
N ARG A 77 -3.34 -16.40 -29.67
CA ARG A 77 -2.83 -17.63 -30.32
C ARG A 77 -3.70 -18.07 -31.49
N LEU A 78 -5.02 -18.06 -31.32
CA LEU A 78 -5.97 -18.39 -32.38
C LEU A 78 -5.91 -17.39 -33.55
N GLU A 79 -5.79 -16.10 -33.26
CA GLU A 79 -5.63 -15.05 -34.28
C GLU A 79 -4.30 -15.17 -35.01
N ALA A 80 -3.21 -15.48 -34.30
CA ALA A 80 -1.91 -15.74 -34.92
C ALA A 80 -1.93 -17.01 -35.80
N GLU A 81 -2.57 -18.08 -35.34
CA GLU A 81 -2.71 -19.32 -36.11
C GLU A 81 -3.61 -19.12 -37.34
N GLN A 82 -4.71 -18.37 -37.20
CA GLN A 82 -5.56 -17.98 -38.33
C GLN A 82 -4.84 -17.04 -39.30
N ALA A 83 -4.00 -16.13 -38.81
CA ALA A 83 -3.18 -15.27 -39.66
C ALA A 83 -2.13 -16.08 -40.42
N MET A 84 -1.44 -17.03 -39.77
CA MET A 84 -0.50 -17.93 -40.44
C MET A 84 -1.17 -18.81 -41.50
N ILE A 85 -2.41 -19.25 -41.25
CA ILE A 85 -3.20 -20.01 -42.24
C ILE A 85 -3.66 -19.09 -43.39
N ALA A 86 -4.08 -17.86 -43.09
CA ALA A 86 -4.53 -16.87 -44.08
C ALA A 86 -3.37 -16.32 -44.94
N GLU A 87 -2.17 -16.26 -44.38
CA GLU A 87 -0.93 -15.83 -45.06
C GLU A 87 -0.27 -16.97 -45.86
N GLY A 88 -0.89 -18.16 -45.89
CA GLY A 88 -0.58 -19.21 -46.85
C GLY A 88 0.30 -20.35 -46.35
N GLY A 89 0.49 -20.52 -45.03
CA GLY A 89 1.21 -21.64 -44.43
C GLY A 89 2.69 -21.74 -44.82
N PRO A 90 3.57 -22.38 -44.02
CA PRO A 90 4.93 -22.64 -44.46
C PRO A 90 4.87 -23.51 -45.73
N ALA A 91 5.48 -23.02 -46.82
CA ALA A 91 5.80 -23.86 -47.96
C ALA A 91 6.60 -25.05 -47.41
N GLU A 92 5.99 -26.25 -47.45
CA GLU A 92 6.69 -27.49 -47.13
C GLU A 92 8.03 -27.46 -47.87
N PRO A 93 9.17 -27.65 -47.19
CA PRO A 93 10.42 -27.82 -47.90
C PRO A 93 10.21 -29.00 -48.85
N GLU A 94 10.23 -28.68 -50.14
CA GLU A 94 10.08 -29.61 -51.24
C GLU A 94 10.93 -30.85 -50.91
N PRO A 95 10.33 -32.06 -50.85
CA PRO A 95 11.08 -33.24 -50.50
C PRO A 95 12.24 -33.35 -51.48
N GLU A 96 13.47 -33.20 -50.96
CA GLU A 96 14.69 -33.32 -51.74
C GLU A 96 14.62 -34.66 -52.48
N GLN A 97 14.33 -34.57 -53.77
CA GLN A 97 14.29 -35.74 -54.63
C GLN A 97 15.69 -36.33 -54.61
N PRO A 98 15.85 -37.62 -54.27
CA PRO A 98 17.15 -38.26 -54.21
C PRO A 98 17.86 -38.05 -55.55
N THR A 99 19.01 -37.37 -55.50
CA THR A 99 19.87 -37.17 -56.66
C THR A 99 20.45 -38.51 -57.08
N GLU A 100 19.76 -39.15 -58.02
CA GLU A 100 20.20 -40.36 -58.72
C GLU A 100 21.43 -40.01 -59.60
N ARG A 101 22.61 -40.58 -59.26
CA ARG A 101 23.78 -40.70 -60.14
C ARG A 101 24.59 -41.95 -59.81
#